data_AF-A0A956DIJ6-F1
#
_entry.id   AF-A0A956DIJ6-F1
#
_cell.length_a   1.000
_cell.length_b   1.000
_cell.length_c   1.000
_cell.angle_alpha   90.00
_cell.angle_beta   90.00
_cell.angle_gamma   90.00
#
_symmetry.space_group_name_H-M   'P 1'
#
loop_
_entity.id
_entity.type
_entity.pdbx_description
1 polymer ?
#
loop_
_entity_poly.entity_id
_entity_poly.type
_entity_poly.pdbx_seq_one_letter_code
_entity_poly.pdbx_strand_id
1 'polypeptide(L)' 'WGSMVKQALRRVHPDFNETTAGYRSFNELLEEAENRDLLQLEPYESSGAYLVRLRSRGK' A
#
# COMPACT_ATOMS: atom_id res chain seq x y z
N TRP A 1 -7.79 10.83 -5.91
CA TRP A 1 -8.55 10.14 -4.84
C TRP A 1 -7.67 9.07 -4.26
N GLY A 2 -7.30 9.22 -2.99
CA GLY A 2 -6.35 8.32 -2.32
C GLY A 2 -7.01 6.97 -2.07
N SER A 3 -6.33 5.93 -2.53
CA SER A 3 -6.74 4.53 -2.46
C SER A 3 -7.41 4.17 -1.12
N MET A 4 -8.46 3.34 -1.18
CA MET A 4 -9.13 2.78 0.00
C MET A 4 -8.14 2.16 0.99
N VAL A 5 -6.99 1.70 0.52
CA VAL A 5 -5.87 1.17 1.31
C VAL A 5 -5.27 2.23 2.24
N LYS A 6 -5.05 3.46 1.78
CA LYS A 6 -4.54 4.56 2.63
C LYS A 6 -5.58 4.95 3.69
N GLN A 7 -6.86 4.94 3.34
CA GLN A 7 -7.94 5.17 4.30
C GLN A 7 -8.06 4.04 5.33
N ALA A 8 -7.96 2.79 4.89
CA ALA A 8 -7.97 1.62 5.79
C ALA A 8 -6.76 1.67 6.74
N LEU A 9 -5.57 1.99 6.23
CA LEU A 9 -4.37 2.09 7.05
C LEU A 9 -4.50 3.17 8.12
N ARG A 10 -5.04 4.35 7.78
CA ARG A 10 -5.33 5.41 8.78
C ARG A 10 -6.43 5.04 9.77
N ARG A 11 -7.33 4.11 9.45
CA ARG A 11 -8.33 3.61 10.42
C ARG A 11 -7.71 2.66 11.43
N VAL A 12 -6.80 1.80 10.99
CA VAL A 12 -6.12 0.83 11.87
C VAL A 12 -4.99 1.51 12.65
N HIS A 13 -4.25 2.40 12.00
CA HIS A 13 -3.13 3.15 12.56
C HIS A 13 -3.32 4.64 12.24
N PRO A 14 -4.06 5.39 13.07
CA PRO A 14 -4.36 6.79 12.83
C PRO A 14 -3.11 7.69 12.83
N ASP A 15 -2.06 7.30 13.56
CA ASP A 15 -0.77 7.98 13.60
C ASP A 15 0.15 7.63 12.42
N PHE A 16 -0.30 6.76 11.51
CA PHE A 16 0.50 6.38 10.35
C PHE A 16 0.75 7.60 9.44
N ASN A 17 2.03 7.88 9.22
CA ASN A 17 2.52 8.87 8.28
C ASN A 17 3.73 8.28 7.56
N GLU A 18 3.78 8.41 6.24
CA GLU A 18 4.82 7.86 5.38
C GLU A 18 6.22 8.32 5.81
N THR A 19 6.36 9.60 6.20
CA THR A 19 7.62 10.17 6.67
C THR A 19 8.10 9.52 7.97
N THR A 20 7.17 9.25 8.89
CA THR A 20 7.48 8.58 10.18
C THR A 20 7.87 7.11 9.96
N ALA A 21 7.29 6.49 8.94
CA ALA A 21 7.64 5.13 8.53
C ALA A 21 8.94 5.09 7.68
N GLY A 22 9.55 6.24 7.37
CA GLY A 22 10.81 6.35 6.63
C GLY A 22 10.66 6.33 5.11
N TYR A 23 9.44 6.44 4.57
CA TYR A 23 9.15 6.39 3.14
C TYR A 23 8.88 7.78 2.57
N ARG A 24 9.36 8.02 1.35
CA ARG A 24 9.18 9.30 0.64
C ARG A 24 7.77 9.49 0.12
N SER A 25 7.03 8.41 -0.09
CA SER A 25 5.65 8.43 -0.58
C SER A 25 4.92 7.14 -0.25
N PHE A 26 3.58 7.18 -0.29
CA PHE A 26 2.75 5.99 -0.02
C PHE A 26 3.02 4.86 -1.01
N ASN A 27 3.31 5.20 -2.27
CA ASN A 27 3.65 4.22 -3.30
C ASN A 27 4.93 3.45 -2.94
N GLU A 28 5.99 4.14 -2.46
CA GLU A 28 7.25 3.51 -2.05
C GLU A 28 7.02 2.50 -0.91
N LEU A 29 6.17 2.83 0.07
CA LEU A 29 5.78 1.89 1.12
C LEU A 29 5.05 0.67 0.57
N LEU A 30 4.15 0.85 -0.40
CA LEU A 30 3.44 -0.25 -1.03
C LEU A 30 4.39 -1.13 -1.84
N GLU A 31 5.28 -0.53 -2.64
CA GLU A 31 6.27 -1.23 -3.46
C GLU A 31 7.21 -2.06 -2.59
N GLU A 32 7.65 -1.51 -1.45
CA GLU A 32 8.42 -2.26 -0.46
C GLU A 32 7.63 -3.41 0.19
N ALA A 33 6.33 -3.22 0.44
CA ALA A 33 5.48 -4.29 0.94
C ALA A 33 5.29 -5.43 -0.09
N GLU A 34 5.25 -5.11 -1.37
CA GLU A 34 5.29 -6.09 -2.47
C GLU A 34 6.65 -6.77 -2.59
N ASN A 35 7.75 -6.02 -2.51
CA ASN A 35 9.11 -6.56 -2.53
C ASN A 35 9.35 -7.55 -1.38
N ARG A 36 8.69 -7.33 -0.23
CA ARG A 36 8.69 -8.25 0.92
C ARG A 36 7.68 -9.41 0.77
N ASP A 37 7.07 -9.55 -0.40
CA ASP A 37 6.06 -10.53 -0.77
C ASP A 37 4.82 -10.49 0.15
N LEU A 38 4.57 -9.39 0.88
CA LEU A 38 3.44 -9.33 1.83
C LEU A 38 2.10 -9.11 1.12
N LEU A 39 2.14 -8.46 -0.03
CA LEU A 39 1.03 -8.11 -0.89
C LEU A 39 1.51 -8.06 -2.33
N GLN A 40 0.58 -7.96 -3.29
CA GLN A 40 0.88 -7.76 -4.70
C GLN A 40 0.27 -6.43 -5.14
N LEU A 41 1.02 -5.64 -5.90
CA LEU A 41 0.53 -4.42 -6.51
C LEU A 41 0.30 -4.66 -8.00
N GLU A 42 -0.83 -4.18 -8.49
CA GLU A 42 -1.10 -4.15 -9.93
C GLU A 42 -1.34 -2.71 -10.37
N PRO A 43 -0.62 -2.21 -11.39
CA PRO A 43 -0.87 -0.88 -11.92
C PRO A 43 -2.28 -0.82 -12.54
N TYR A 44 -3.08 0.16 -12.15
CA TYR A 44 -4.40 0.37 -12.72
C TYR A 44 -4.32 1.42 -13.84
N GLU A 45 -4.44 0.96 -15.09
CA GLU A 45 -4.06 1.65 -16.34
C GLU A 45 -4.77 2.98 -16.65
N SER A 46 -5.60 3.55 -15.77
CA SER A 46 -6.30 4.81 -16.08
C SER A 46 -6.16 5.94 -15.06
N SER A 47 -5.40 5.77 -13.97
CA SER A 47 -5.32 6.85 -12.95
C SER A 47 -4.02 6.94 -12.14
N GLY A 48 -2.97 6.18 -12.47
CA GLY A 48 -1.74 6.16 -11.65
C GLY A 48 -1.97 5.62 -10.23
N ALA A 49 -3.04 4.82 -10.06
CA ALA A 49 -3.38 4.14 -8.83
C ALA A 49 -2.91 2.68 -8.90
N TYR A 50 -2.62 2.09 -7.75
CA TYR A 50 -2.31 0.67 -7.62
C TYR A 50 -3.49 -0.09 -7.03
N LEU A 51 -3.82 -1.22 -7.64
CA LEU A 51 -4.68 -2.23 -7.04
C LEU A 51 -3.82 -3.08 -6.11
N VAL A 52 -4.15 -3.07 -4.81
CA VAL A 52 -3.44 -3.87 -3.80
C VAL A 52 -4.20 -5.17 -3.61
N ARG A 53 -3.54 -6.30 -3.86
CA ARG A 53 -4.06 -7.64 -3.54
C ARG A 53 -3.28 -8.20 -2.37
N LEU A 54 -3.99 -8.68 -1.35
CA LEU A 54 -3.33 -9.42 -0.28
C LEU A 54 -2.83 -10.74 -0.86
N ARG A 55 -1.57 -11.07 -0.60
CA ARG A 55 -1.07 -12.42 -0.83
C ARG A 55 -1.97 -13.36 -0.03
N SER A 56 -2.75 -14.19 -0.73
CA SER A 56 -3.39 -15.34 -0.09
C SER A 56 -2.25 -16.23 0.36
N ARG A 57 -1.93 -16.21 1.66
CA ARG A 57 -0.94 -17.11 2.24
C ARG A 57 -1.46 -18.52 1.94
N GLY A 58 -0.81 -19.22 1.01
CA GLY A 58 -1.11 -20.61 0.72
C GLY A 58 -1.10 -21.40 2.02
N LYS A 59 -2.14 -22.24 2.18
CA LYS A 59 -2.46 -23.14 3.29
C LYS A 59 -1.39 -23.34 4.37
#